data_AF-A0A3D4UNC5-F1
#
_entry.id   AF-A0A3D4UNC5-F1
#
_cell.length_a   1.000
_cell.length_b   1.000
_cell.length_c   1.000
_cell.angle_alpha   90.00
_cell.angle_beta   90.00
_cell.angle_gamma   90.00
#
_symmetry.space_group_name_H-M   'P 1'
#
loop_
_entity.id
_entity.type
_entity.pdbx_description
1 polymer ?
#
loop_
_entity_poly.entity_id
_entity_poly.type
_entity_poly.pdbx_seq_one_letter_code
_entity_poly.pdbx_strand_id
1 'polypeptide(L)'
;FLLINHPLDCPVCDQAGECTLQDFSFKYGRGHSRFTDTKVVSPKKNLGDHIYMYSDRCIMCTRCVRFTEEVSATNELMIDSRGDKSTIDIFPGEPINNPLASNVVDLCPVGSLLDKDFLFAQRVWFLKRTAGIDPLTSSGDNIWVEHNQGRVYRIKPRQNMDINTWWITDEVRYGCKFVHSDERLTAPTRREHGMMVDATWTRAYKQAIETIKSAGSTALVVSATLTTEEAYLLVKAVRSISDSVKLFLGPVPTDGKDVEYPNPQAGKAFVQRAEKVPNKNGVRRVLEAMGGFKEFDTFVRNASEFEAVVLTANFPSTWVTDDLVDALDGRKTVLIDTTNSVLCAKADVVLPSSTFAEKAGSYENCDNIMQHFDQAVPCQHDSKSEGQIAMDLIELANGGTLKEHAPGFGAQIVDEQPGQVPGASDSVLLPRGELYDTKVVRERMGAEVESLKIVGDSVHDAAAEELVESDMELIEL
;
A
#
# COMPACT_ATOMS: atom_id res chain seq x y z
N PHE A 1 -24.11 -11.98 31.21
CA PHE A 1 -24.79 -12.78 30.19
C PHE A 1 -23.91 -13.05 28.99
N LEU A 2 -23.21 -12.07 28.41
CA LEU A 2 -22.32 -12.28 27.25
C LEU A 2 -21.32 -13.43 27.43
N LEU A 3 -20.69 -13.55 28.60
CA LEU A 3 -19.70 -14.61 28.89
C LEU A 3 -20.30 -15.97 29.27
N ILE A 4 -21.64 -16.11 29.34
CA ILE A 4 -22.28 -17.36 29.78
C ILE A 4 -21.98 -18.48 28.78
N ASN A 5 -22.30 -18.27 27.50
CA ASN A 5 -22.02 -19.26 26.44
C ASN A 5 -20.75 -18.96 25.64
N HIS A 6 -20.09 -17.81 25.85
CA HIS A 6 -18.82 -17.50 25.18
C HIS A 6 -17.70 -18.47 25.62
N PRO A 7 -16.92 -19.03 24.69
CA PRO A 7 -15.89 -20.03 25.00
C PRO A 7 -14.67 -19.40 25.69
N LEU A 8 -13.86 -20.25 26.35
CA LEU A 8 -12.61 -19.86 26.99
C LEU A 8 -11.44 -19.90 26.00
N ASP A 9 -11.63 -19.25 24.85
CA ASP A 9 -10.74 -19.33 23.70
C ASP A 9 -9.70 -18.21 23.65
N CYS A 10 -9.68 -17.30 24.62
CA CYS A 10 -8.82 -16.10 24.59
C CYS A 10 -7.34 -16.38 24.20
N PRO A 11 -6.67 -17.45 24.67
CA PRO A 11 -5.28 -17.74 24.28
C PRO A 11 -5.09 -18.10 22.80
N VAL A 12 -6.11 -18.69 22.17
CA VAL A 12 -6.10 -19.11 20.77
C VAL A 12 -6.89 -18.16 19.88
N CYS A 13 -7.58 -17.17 20.44
CA CYS A 13 -8.38 -16.20 19.73
C CYS A 13 -7.48 -15.14 19.09
N ASP A 14 -7.70 -14.88 17.80
CA ASP A 14 -6.90 -13.93 17.04
C ASP A 14 -7.17 -12.46 17.43
N GLN A 15 -8.42 -12.17 17.80
CA GLN A 15 -8.85 -10.87 18.32
C GLN A 15 -8.30 -10.56 19.73
N ALA A 16 -7.66 -11.52 20.41
CA ALA A 16 -7.15 -11.28 21.77
C ALA A 16 -6.12 -10.13 21.74
N GLY A 17 -6.27 -9.15 22.63
CA GLY A 17 -5.48 -7.91 22.63
C GLY A 17 -6.15 -6.73 21.90
N GLU A 18 -7.13 -6.99 21.03
CA GLU A 18 -7.98 -5.95 20.42
C GLU A 18 -9.48 -6.31 20.50
N CYS A 19 -9.84 -7.09 21.52
CA CYS A 19 -11.20 -7.60 21.73
C CYS A 19 -11.98 -6.70 22.68
N THR A 20 -12.98 -6.00 22.16
CA THR A 20 -13.81 -5.10 22.99
C THR A 20 -14.52 -5.84 24.13
N LEU A 21 -14.93 -7.10 23.92
CA LEU A 21 -15.54 -7.91 25.00
C LEU A 21 -14.54 -8.19 26.12
N GLN A 22 -13.27 -8.44 25.79
CA GLN A 22 -12.21 -8.66 26.77
C GLN A 22 -12.00 -7.39 27.60
N ASP A 23 -11.82 -6.25 26.94
CA ASP A 23 -11.57 -4.96 27.59
C ASP A 23 -12.75 -4.55 28.49
N PHE A 24 -13.98 -4.72 28.00
CA PHE A 24 -15.17 -4.38 28.77
C PHE A 24 -15.38 -5.32 29.94
N SER A 25 -15.07 -6.61 29.77
CA SER A 25 -15.11 -7.57 30.87
C SER A 25 -14.05 -7.26 31.93
N PHE A 26 -12.85 -6.85 31.53
CA PHE A 26 -11.80 -6.47 32.46
C PHE A 26 -12.15 -5.18 33.23
N LYS A 27 -12.62 -4.15 32.51
CA LYS A 27 -12.90 -2.83 33.09
C LYS A 27 -14.19 -2.76 33.90
N TYR A 28 -15.23 -3.47 33.47
CA TYR A 28 -16.58 -3.35 34.05
C TYR A 28 -17.22 -4.68 34.46
N GLY A 29 -16.59 -5.81 34.12
CA GLY A 29 -17.10 -7.14 34.39
C GLY A 29 -16.82 -7.63 35.82
N ARG A 30 -17.15 -8.90 36.08
CA ARG A 30 -16.88 -9.58 37.35
C ARG A 30 -15.65 -10.47 37.18
N GLY A 31 -14.80 -10.55 38.20
CA GLY A 31 -13.59 -11.39 38.19
C GLY A 31 -13.83 -12.91 38.28
N HIS A 32 -15.08 -13.37 38.44
CA HIS A 32 -15.40 -14.80 38.51
C HIS A 32 -16.71 -15.14 37.80
N SER A 33 -16.78 -16.35 37.22
CA SER A 33 -18.00 -16.92 36.66
C SER A 33 -18.85 -17.55 37.75
N ARG A 34 -20.18 -17.47 37.61
CA ARG A 34 -21.15 -18.28 38.38
C ARG A 34 -21.78 -19.39 37.54
N PHE A 35 -21.48 -19.43 36.24
CA PHE A 35 -22.03 -20.40 35.32
C PHE A 35 -21.13 -21.65 35.31
N THR A 36 -21.72 -22.79 35.66
CA THR A 36 -21.04 -24.09 35.83
C THR A 36 -21.56 -25.15 34.86
N ASP A 37 -22.59 -24.83 34.08
CA ASP A 37 -23.20 -25.76 33.14
C ASP A 37 -22.41 -25.82 31.82
N THR A 38 -22.77 -26.80 30.99
CA THR A 38 -22.19 -26.96 29.66
C THR A 38 -22.59 -25.78 28.77
N LYS A 39 -21.58 -25.14 28.17
CA LYS A 39 -21.75 -24.04 27.20
C LYS A 39 -22.30 -24.58 25.88
N VAL A 40 -23.08 -23.75 25.18
CA VAL A 40 -23.49 -24.03 23.80
C VAL A 40 -22.26 -23.99 22.89
N VAL A 41 -22.14 -24.98 22.01
CA VAL A 41 -21.07 -25.07 21.01
C VAL A 41 -21.69 -25.03 19.63
N SER A 42 -21.15 -24.17 18.77
CA SER A 42 -21.57 -24.02 17.38
C SER A 42 -20.40 -24.34 16.46
N PRO A 43 -20.64 -24.96 15.30
CA PRO A 43 -19.57 -25.28 14.36
C PRO A 43 -18.94 -24.01 13.80
N LYS A 44 -17.66 -24.10 13.45
CA LYS A 44 -16.97 -23.08 12.66
C LYS A 44 -17.50 -23.12 11.23
N LYS A 45 -17.58 -21.96 10.56
CA LYS A 45 -18.14 -21.84 9.22
C LYS A 45 -17.21 -21.03 8.34
N ASN A 46 -17.07 -21.45 7.09
CA ASN A 46 -16.49 -20.61 6.05
C ASN A 46 -17.62 -19.78 5.45
N LEU A 47 -17.54 -18.46 5.53
CA LEU A 47 -18.61 -17.58 5.05
C LEU A 47 -18.37 -17.05 3.63
N GLY A 48 -17.13 -17.09 3.14
CA GLY A 48 -16.79 -16.54 1.84
C GLY A 48 -15.33 -16.77 1.50
N ASP A 49 -14.73 -15.92 0.69
CA ASP A 49 -13.35 -16.07 0.25
C ASP A 49 -12.38 -15.65 1.35
N HIS A 50 -12.67 -14.53 2.03
CA HIS A 50 -11.79 -13.93 3.04
C HIS A 50 -12.23 -14.14 4.50
N ILE A 51 -13.50 -14.47 4.75
CA ILE A 51 -14.06 -14.46 6.11
C ILE A 51 -14.26 -15.88 6.63
N TYR A 52 -13.72 -16.14 7.81
CA TYR A 52 -13.93 -17.38 8.56
C TYR A 52 -14.59 -17.09 9.90
N MET A 53 -15.61 -17.88 10.24
CA MET A 53 -16.44 -17.65 11.41
C MET A 53 -16.25 -18.71 12.49
N TYR A 54 -15.91 -18.25 13.70
CA TYR A 54 -16.06 -18.99 14.95
C TYR A 54 -17.39 -18.62 15.59
N SER A 55 -18.45 -19.38 15.30
CA SER A 55 -19.82 -19.03 15.67
C SER A 55 -20.08 -19.04 17.18
N ASP A 56 -19.38 -19.89 17.92
CA ASP A 56 -19.44 -19.98 19.39
C ASP A 56 -18.90 -18.73 20.10
N ARG A 57 -18.01 -17.97 19.46
CA ARG A 57 -17.49 -16.69 19.97
C ARG A 57 -18.46 -15.52 19.75
N CYS A 58 -19.47 -15.68 18.89
CA CYS A 58 -20.41 -14.61 18.58
C CYS A 58 -21.25 -14.24 19.80
N ILE A 59 -21.43 -12.94 20.05
CA ILE A 59 -22.31 -12.43 21.11
C ILE A 59 -23.68 -11.96 20.60
N MET A 60 -24.02 -12.27 19.34
CA MET A 60 -25.29 -11.92 18.71
C MET A 60 -25.63 -10.41 18.78
N CYS A 61 -24.64 -9.54 18.61
CA CYS A 61 -24.83 -8.08 18.59
C CYS A 61 -25.41 -7.53 17.29
N THR A 62 -25.56 -8.38 16.26
CA THR A 62 -26.13 -8.11 14.93
C THR A 62 -25.50 -6.96 14.14
N ARG A 63 -24.29 -6.48 14.51
CA ARG A 63 -23.57 -5.43 13.77
C ARG A 63 -23.27 -5.84 12.32
N CYS A 64 -22.82 -7.08 12.11
CA CYS A 64 -22.48 -7.60 10.78
C CYS A 64 -23.71 -7.74 9.87
N VAL A 65 -24.83 -8.25 10.41
CA VAL A 65 -26.12 -8.34 9.68
C VAL A 65 -26.60 -6.95 9.26
N ARG A 66 -26.58 -5.98 10.18
CA ARG A 66 -26.93 -4.59 9.89
C ARG A 66 -25.99 -3.95 8.88
N PHE A 67 -24.70 -4.26 8.91
CA PHE A 67 -23.76 -3.77 7.90
C PHE A 67 -24.11 -4.28 6.50
N THR A 68 -24.43 -5.57 6.37
CA THR A 68 -24.81 -6.14 5.08
C THR A 68 -26.15 -5.62 4.56
N GLU A 69 -27.04 -5.17 5.44
CA GLU A 69 -28.33 -4.58 5.12
C GLU A 69 -28.22 -3.07 4.80
N GLU A 70 -27.52 -2.32 5.65
CA GLU A 70 -27.52 -0.85 5.67
C GLU A 70 -26.36 -0.22 4.87
N VAL A 71 -25.24 -0.92 4.67
CA VAL A 71 -24.01 -0.38 4.05
C VAL A 71 -23.67 -1.08 2.74
N SER A 72 -23.39 -2.39 2.75
CA SER A 72 -23.15 -3.10 1.49
C SER A 72 -24.43 -3.33 0.70
N ALA A 73 -25.60 -3.29 1.37
CA ALA A 73 -26.93 -3.45 0.80
C ALA A 73 -27.14 -4.77 0.04
N THR A 74 -26.39 -5.80 0.42
CA THR A 74 -26.36 -7.13 -0.22
C THR A 74 -27.05 -8.22 0.61
N ASN A 75 -27.28 -7.99 1.91
CA ASN A 75 -28.11 -8.82 2.80
C ASN A 75 -27.67 -10.30 2.90
N GLU A 76 -26.38 -10.62 2.78
CA GLU A 76 -25.92 -12.02 2.81
C GLU A 76 -25.93 -12.63 4.21
N LEU A 77 -25.71 -11.81 5.25
CA LEU A 77 -25.70 -12.29 6.64
C LEU A 77 -27.09 -12.21 7.27
N MET A 78 -27.50 -13.30 7.91
CA MET A 78 -28.78 -13.42 8.59
C MET A 78 -28.63 -14.04 9.99
N ILE A 79 -29.72 -13.97 10.76
CA ILE A 79 -29.86 -14.72 12.02
C ILE A 79 -30.60 -16.01 11.69
N ASP A 80 -29.91 -17.14 11.80
CA ASP A 80 -30.54 -18.45 11.79
C ASP A 80 -31.00 -18.84 13.21
N SER A 81 -32.08 -19.63 13.28
CA SER A 81 -32.61 -20.17 14.53
C SER A 81 -33.09 -19.11 15.54
N ARG A 82 -33.55 -19.55 16.73
CA ARG A 82 -34.15 -18.67 17.76
C ARG A 82 -33.64 -18.99 19.16
N GLY A 83 -33.50 -17.95 19.99
CA GLY A 83 -33.20 -18.08 21.42
C GLY A 83 -31.72 -18.30 21.66
N ASP A 84 -31.38 -19.23 22.55
CA ASP A 84 -30.00 -19.63 22.86
C ASP A 84 -29.32 -20.40 21.71
N LYS A 85 -30.10 -20.83 20.71
CA LYS A 85 -29.61 -21.49 19.48
C LYS A 85 -29.44 -20.53 18.30
N SER A 86 -29.68 -19.23 18.48
CA SER A 86 -29.50 -18.28 17.38
C SER A 86 -28.04 -18.17 16.98
N THR A 87 -27.76 -18.25 15.68
CA THR A 87 -26.42 -18.08 15.12
C THR A 87 -26.45 -17.14 13.93
N ILE A 88 -25.39 -16.35 13.75
CA ILE A 88 -25.20 -15.65 12.47
C ILE A 88 -24.79 -16.68 11.43
N ASP A 89 -25.39 -16.60 10.24
CA ASP A 89 -25.08 -17.46 9.11
C ASP A 89 -25.34 -16.76 7.77
N ILE A 90 -24.92 -17.40 6.69
CA ILE A 90 -25.29 -17.08 5.32
C ILE A 90 -26.38 -18.03 4.83
N PHE A 91 -27.12 -17.63 3.79
CA PHE A 91 -27.99 -18.58 3.11
C PHE A 91 -27.14 -19.65 2.38
N PRO A 92 -27.50 -20.94 2.43
CA PRO A 92 -26.71 -21.98 1.77
C PRO A 92 -26.51 -21.69 0.27
N GLY A 93 -25.25 -21.61 -0.15
CA GLY A 93 -24.86 -21.31 -1.53
C GLY A 93 -24.61 -19.83 -1.83
N GLU A 94 -24.86 -18.94 -0.89
CA GLU A 94 -24.70 -17.48 -1.04
C GLU A 94 -23.58 -16.98 -0.12
N PRO A 95 -22.29 -17.06 -0.51
CA PRO A 95 -21.18 -16.58 0.30
C PRO A 95 -21.16 -15.06 0.41
N ILE A 96 -20.60 -14.54 1.51
CA ILE A 96 -20.34 -13.10 1.68
C ILE A 96 -19.06 -12.69 0.91
N ASN A 97 -19.22 -12.48 -0.40
CA ASN A 97 -18.13 -12.13 -1.33
C ASN A 97 -18.36 -10.77 -2.01
N ASN A 98 -19.12 -9.86 -1.38
CA ASN A 98 -19.28 -8.50 -1.90
C ASN A 98 -18.00 -7.66 -1.70
N PRO A 99 -17.80 -6.57 -2.46
CA PRO A 99 -16.57 -5.76 -2.39
C PRO A 99 -16.29 -5.05 -1.05
N LEU A 100 -17.24 -5.04 -0.10
CA LEU A 100 -17.08 -4.46 1.23
C LEU A 100 -17.14 -5.52 2.34
N ALA A 101 -17.16 -6.80 1.99
CA ALA A 101 -17.46 -7.90 2.91
C ALA A 101 -16.56 -7.88 4.15
N SER A 102 -15.25 -7.69 3.96
CA SER A 102 -14.28 -7.90 5.04
C SER A 102 -14.26 -6.80 6.10
N ASN A 103 -14.98 -5.69 5.88
CA ASN A 103 -15.25 -4.72 6.95
C ASN A 103 -16.05 -5.32 8.12
N VAL A 104 -16.76 -6.45 7.92
CA VAL A 104 -17.44 -7.15 9.02
C VAL A 104 -16.46 -7.71 10.06
N VAL A 105 -15.19 -7.95 9.69
CA VAL A 105 -14.13 -8.37 10.60
C VAL A 105 -13.80 -7.23 11.56
N ASP A 106 -13.61 -6.02 11.04
CA ASP A 106 -13.32 -4.83 11.86
C ASP A 106 -14.50 -4.43 12.76
N LEU A 107 -15.74 -4.62 12.26
CA LEU A 107 -16.95 -4.32 13.01
C LEU A 107 -17.23 -5.29 14.16
N CYS A 108 -16.69 -6.52 14.07
CA CYS A 108 -16.96 -7.56 15.05
C CYS A 108 -16.28 -7.22 16.38
N PRO A 109 -17.03 -7.02 17.47
CA PRO A 109 -16.44 -6.64 18.77
C PRO A 109 -15.76 -7.81 19.50
N VAL A 110 -15.73 -8.98 18.86
CA VAL A 110 -15.26 -10.27 19.37
C VAL A 110 -14.58 -11.04 18.24
N GLY A 111 -13.72 -12.01 18.56
CA GLY A 111 -13.05 -12.83 17.55
C GLY A 111 -13.91 -13.91 16.91
N SER A 112 -15.13 -13.54 16.47
CA SER A 112 -16.07 -14.44 15.81
C SER A 112 -15.96 -14.38 14.29
N LEU A 113 -15.94 -13.18 13.69
CA LEU A 113 -15.66 -12.99 12.27
C LEU A 113 -14.19 -12.63 12.13
N LEU A 114 -13.42 -13.49 11.47
CA LEU A 114 -11.97 -13.36 11.37
C LEU A 114 -11.55 -13.33 9.90
N ASP A 115 -10.51 -12.56 9.62
CA ASP A 115 -9.82 -12.55 8.34
C ASP A 115 -8.97 -13.81 8.20
N LYS A 116 -9.18 -14.58 7.13
CA LYS A 116 -8.42 -15.80 6.85
C LYS A 116 -6.94 -15.56 6.60
N ASP A 117 -6.57 -14.44 5.97
CA ASP A 117 -5.18 -14.14 5.64
C ASP A 117 -4.39 -13.82 6.90
N PHE A 118 -5.04 -13.21 7.89
CA PHE A 118 -4.42 -12.84 9.17
C PHE A 118 -4.54 -13.91 10.25
N LEU A 119 -5.49 -14.84 10.13
CA LEU A 119 -5.77 -15.87 11.12
C LEU A 119 -4.52 -16.64 11.52
N PHE A 120 -4.08 -16.47 12.78
CA PHE A 120 -2.88 -17.10 13.35
C PHE A 120 -1.54 -16.66 12.75
N ALA A 121 -1.53 -15.61 11.91
CA ALA A 121 -0.30 -15.08 11.32
C ALA A 121 0.55 -14.28 12.33
N GLN A 122 -0.09 -13.48 13.19
CA GLN A 122 0.60 -12.64 14.18
C GLN A 122 -0.33 -12.28 15.35
N ARG A 123 0.22 -11.97 16.52
CA ARG A 123 -0.55 -11.39 17.63
C ARG A 123 -0.54 -9.87 17.57
N VAL A 124 -1.70 -9.28 17.82
CA VAL A 124 -1.95 -7.85 17.63
C VAL A 124 -1.07 -6.94 18.48
N TRP A 125 -0.62 -7.38 19.66
CA TRP A 125 0.29 -6.61 20.53
C TRP A 125 1.74 -6.54 20.00
N PHE A 126 2.09 -7.35 19.00
CA PHE A 126 3.38 -7.21 18.30
C PHE A 126 3.28 -6.33 17.05
N LEU A 127 2.07 -6.03 16.57
CA LEU A 127 1.87 -5.21 15.39
C LEU A 127 2.09 -3.73 15.72
N LYS A 128 2.88 -3.08 14.88
CA LYS A 128 2.95 -1.62 14.79
C LYS A 128 1.92 -1.16 13.77
N ARG A 129 1.35 0.01 14.00
CA ARG A 129 0.41 0.66 13.08
C ARG A 129 1.05 1.90 12.49
N THR A 130 1.13 1.95 11.17
CA THR A 130 1.55 3.17 10.45
C THR A 130 0.38 3.70 9.63
N ALA A 131 0.18 5.02 9.66
CA ALA A 131 -0.84 5.69 8.88
C ALA A 131 -0.46 5.64 7.39
N GLY A 132 -1.33 5.01 6.60
CA GLY A 132 -1.20 4.87 5.15
C GLY A 132 -2.37 5.49 4.40
N ILE A 133 -2.25 5.48 3.08
CA ILE A 133 -3.30 5.80 2.12
C ILE A 133 -3.39 4.64 1.12
N ASP A 134 -4.60 4.34 0.66
CA ASP A 134 -4.84 3.38 -0.42
C ASP A 134 -3.90 3.62 -1.61
N PRO A 135 -3.06 2.64 -1.99
CA PRO A 135 -2.16 2.75 -3.13
C PRO A 135 -2.80 2.31 -4.46
N LEU A 136 -4.04 1.81 -4.44
CA LEU A 136 -4.67 1.14 -5.58
C LEU A 136 -5.69 2.01 -6.29
N THR A 137 -6.50 2.79 -5.57
CA THR A 137 -7.62 3.51 -6.17
C THR A 137 -7.54 5.01 -5.94
N SER A 138 -8.23 5.75 -6.80
CA SER A 138 -8.25 7.22 -6.75
C SER A 138 -9.05 7.81 -5.59
N SER A 139 -9.76 7.00 -4.80
CA SER A 139 -10.43 7.49 -3.59
C SER A 139 -9.41 7.99 -2.55
N GLY A 140 -8.24 7.37 -2.50
CA GLY A 140 -7.22 7.64 -1.49
C GLY A 140 -7.73 7.33 -0.09
N ASP A 141 -8.41 6.19 0.09
CA ASP A 141 -8.97 5.80 1.38
C ASP A 141 -7.89 5.70 2.46
N ASN A 142 -8.20 6.16 3.67
CA ASN A 142 -7.25 6.12 4.77
C ASN A 142 -7.15 4.71 5.34
N ILE A 143 -5.93 4.23 5.50
CA ILE A 143 -5.63 2.89 5.99
C ILE A 143 -4.63 2.90 7.14
N TRP A 144 -4.70 1.84 7.94
CA TRP A 144 -3.64 1.41 8.83
C TRP A 144 -2.89 0.27 8.17
N VAL A 145 -1.59 0.46 7.96
CA VAL A 145 -0.68 -0.61 7.60
C VAL A 145 -0.20 -1.24 8.90
N GLU A 146 -0.66 -2.46 9.19
CA GLU A 146 -0.22 -3.19 10.38
C GLU A 146 0.94 -4.11 10.02
N HIS A 147 2.09 -3.87 10.64
CA HIS A 147 3.35 -4.55 10.31
C HIS A 147 4.14 -4.91 11.56
N ASN A 148 5.03 -5.88 11.43
CA ASN A 148 6.00 -6.24 12.46
C ASN A 148 7.27 -6.77 11.80
N GLN A 149 8.44 -6.45 12.36
CA GLN A 149 9.75 -6.91 11.89
C GLN A 149 9.98 -6.75 10.36
N GLY A 150 9.49 -5.65 9.79
CA GLY A 150 9.65 -5.32 8.37
C GLY A 150 8.72 -6.08 7.42
N ARG A 151 7.71 -6.77 7.94
CA ARG A 151 6.65 -7.44 7.18
C ARG A 151 5.29 -6.84 7.46
N VAL A 152 4.53 -6.54 6.40
CA VAL A 152 3.12 -6.15 6.46
C VAL A 152 2.27 -7.40 6.65
N TYR A 153 1.39 -7.38 7.66
CA TYR A 153 0.52 -8.51 7.98
C TYR A 153 -0.91 -8.29 7.53
N ARG A 154 -1.46 -7.08 7.72
CA ARG A 154 -2.82 -6.74 7.27
C ARG A 154 -3.00 -5.24 7.09
N ILE A 155 -4.03 -4.91 6.32
CA ILE A 155 -4.51 -3.54 6.11
C ILE A 155 -5.86 -3.40 6.80
N LYS A 156 -6.03 -2.34 7.62
CA LYS A 156 -7.31 -2.00 8.26
C LYS A 156 -7.74 -0.60 7.82
N PRO A 157 -9.05 -0.28 7.82
CA PRO A 157 -9.50 1.08 7.57
C PRO A 157 -9.02 2.01 8.70
N ARG A 158 -8.59 3.21 8.32
CA ARG A 158 -8.40 4.35 9.22
C ARG A 158 -9.52 5.35 8.97
N GLN A 159 -10.10 5.87 10.05
CA GLN A 159 -11.26 6.74 9.95
C GLN A 159 -10.88 8.08 9.30
N ASN A 160 -11.67 8.51 8.30
CA ASN A 160 -11.60 9.87 7.76
C ASN A 160 -12.98 10.28 7.22
N MET A 161 -13.66 11.20 7.91
CA MET A 161 -15.01 11.64 7.56
C MET A 161 -15.11 12.34 6.20
N ASP A 162 -14.01 12.93 5.73
CA ASP A 162 -13.95 13.64 4.46
C ASP A 162 -13.72 12.69 3.27
N ILE A 163 -13.31 11.43 3.50
CA ILE A 163 -12.97 10.46 2.46
C ILE A 163 -13.77 9.18 2.65
N ASN A 164 -13.23 8.21 3.40
CA ASN A 164 -13.74 6.84 3.45
C ASN A 164 -14.70 6.59 4.62
N THR A 165 -14.89 7.60 5.49
CA THR A 165 -15.61 7.52 6.76
C THR A 165 -15.01 6.44 7.65
N TRP A 166 -15.41 5.17 7.46
CA TRP A 166 -14.98 4.01 8.24
C TRP A 166 -14.53 2.82 7.37
N TRP A 167 -14.78 2.86 6.07
CA TRP A 167 -14.76 1.67 5.22
C TRP A 167 -13.56 1.67 4.29
N ILE A 168 -13.16 0.49 3.86
CA ILE A 168 -12.30 0.27 2.70
C ILE A 168 -12.85 -0.90 1.90
N THR A 169 -12.56 -0.97 0.61
CA THR A 169 -12.93 -2.14 -0.18
C THR A 169 -12.00 -3.32 0.10
N ASP A 170 -12.49 -4.53 -0.18
CA ASP A 170 -11.71 -5.75 -0.11
C ASP A 170 -10.55 -5.74 -1.13
N GLU A 171 -10.71 -5.01 -2.24
CA GLU A 171 -9.63 -4.71 -3.20
C GLU A 171 -8.48 -3.98 -2.52
N VAL A 172 -8.75 -2.91 -1.75
CA VAL A 172 -7.71 -2.17 -1.00
C VAL A 172 -7.11 -3.03 0.11
N ARG A 173 -7.96 -3.77 0.84
CA ARG A 173 -7.54 -4.61 1.97
C ARG A 173 -6.59 -5.72 1.55
N TYR A 174 -6.88 -6.42 0.46
CA TYR A 174 -6.15 -7.61 0.02
C TYR A 174 -5.23 -7.37 -1.19
N GLY A 175 -5.38 -6.25 -1.90
CA GLY A 175 -4.59 -5.92 -3.08
C GLY A 175 -3.16 -5.49 -2.77
N CYS A 176 -2.80 -5.29 -1.50
CA CYS A 176 -1.46 -4.90 -1.07
C CYS A 176 -0.46 -6.07 -0.93
N LYS A 177 -0.84 -7.30 -1.32
CA LYS A 177 0.03 -8.49 -1.21
C LYS A 177 1.31 -8.41 -2.06
N PHE A 178 1.31 -7.59 -3.11
CA PHE A 178 2.48 -7.39 -3.97
C PHE A 178 3.72 -6.89 -3.24
N VAL A 179 3.55 -6.27 -2.06
CA VAL A 179 4.66 -5.81 -1.21
C VAL A 179 5.61 -6.95 -0.86
N HIS A 180 5.12 -8.18 -0.69
CA HIS A 180 5.93 -9.36 -0.39
C HIS A 180 5.83 -10.42 -1.50
N SER A 181 5.57 -10.01 -2.74
CA SER A 181 5.51 -10.93 -3.88
C SER A 181 6.91 -11.38 -4.30
N ASP A 182 7.04 -12.63 -4.73
CA ASP A 182 8.26 -13.14 -5.37
C ASP A 182 8.56 -12.45 -6.71
N GLU A 183 7.59 -11.72 -7.27
CA GLU A 183 7.74 -10.92 -8.49
C GLU A 183 8.39 -9.55 -8.23
N ARG A 184 8.74 -9.21 -6.98
CA ARG A 184 9.45 -7.96 -6.65
C ARG A 184 10.80 -7.88 -7.35
N LEU A 185 11.13 -6.70 -7.86
CA LEU A 185 12.47 -6.43 -8.38
C LEU A 185 13.43 -6.28 -7.20
N THR A 186 14.33 -7.24 -7.05
CA THR A 186 15.22 -7.35 -5.87
C THR A 186 16.53 -6.58 -6.03
N ALA A 187 17.02 -6.42 -7.26
CA ALA A 187 18.28 -5.74 -7.57
C ALA A 187 18.21 -4.99 -8.92
N PRO A 188 19.04 -3.94 -9.12
CA PRO A 188 19.17 -3.30 -10.42
C PRO A 188 19.65 -4.28 -11.48
N THR A 189 19.09 -4.19 -12.68
CA THR A 189 19.55 -4.98 -13.83
C THR A 189 19.85 -4.06 -15.00
N ARG A 190 20.78 -4.47 -15.87
CA ARG A 190 21.14 -3.72 -17.08
C ARG A 190 21.37 -4.65 -18.26
N ARG A 191 21.24 -4.12 -19.46
CA ARG A 191 21.49 -4.85 -20.69
C ARG A 191 22.98 -4.89 -21.00
N GLU A 192 23.54 -6.09 -21.11
CA GLU A 192 24.89 -6.35 -21.58
C GLU A 192 24.87 -7.42 -22.68
N HIS A 193 25.49 -7.14 -23.82
CA HIS A 193 25.57 -8.08 -24.95
C HIS A 193 24.20 -8.68 -25.38
N GLY A 194 23.12 -7.90 -25.23
CA GLY A 194 21.76 -8.30 -25.60
C GLY A 194 20.97 -9.03 -24.51
N MET A 195 21.55 -9.31 -23.34
CA MET A 195 20.87 -9.97 -22.21
C MET A 195 20.80 -9.06 -20.99
N MET A 196 19.75 -9.21 -20.18
CA MET A 196 19.67 -8.54 -18.87
C MET A 196 20.55 -9.27 -17.87
N VAL A 197 21.37 -8.52 -17.14
CA VAL A 197 22.26 -9.01 -16.09
C VAL A 197 22.14 -8.16 -14.84
N ASP A 198 22.32 -8.78 -13.67
CA ASP A 198 22.34 -8.08 -12.39
C ASP A 198 23.49 -7.06 -12.34
N ALA A 199 23.20 -5.91 -11.75
CA ALA A 199 24.12 -4.78 -11.68
C ALA A 199 24.10 -4.15 -10.30
N THR A 200 25.25 -3.61 -9.88
CA THR A 200 25.29 -2.72 -8.73
C THR A 200 24.62 -1.39 -9.08
N TRP A 201 24.06 -0.70 -8.08
CA TRP A 201 23.48 0.64 -8.24
C TRP A 201 24.41 1.60 -9.00
N THR A 202 25.70 1.62 -8.66
CA THR A 202 26.71 2.45 -9.34
C THR A 202 26.78 2.19 -10.85
N ARG A 203 26.74 0.92 -11.28
CA ARG A 203 26.76 0.56 -12.70
C ARG A 203 25.43 0.86 -13.38
N ALA A 204 24.32 0.58 -12.71
CA ALA A 204 22.98 0.84 -13.24
C ALA A 204 22.73 2.34 -13.44
N TYR A 205 23.08 3.19 -12.46
CA TYR A 205 22.97 4.65 -12.59
C TYR A 205 23.86 5.19 -13.70
N LYS A 206 25.10 4.72 -13.80
CA LYS A 206 26.00 5.15 -14.89
C LYS A 206 25.39 4.84 -16.26
N GLN A 207 24.87 3.62 -16.45
CA GLN A 207 24.20 3.23 -17.69
C GLN A 207 22.94 4.08 -17.94
N ALA A 208 22.12 4.34 -16.91
CA ALA A 208 20.92 5.17 -17.04
C ALA A 208 21.27 6.61 -17.48
N ILE A 209 22.27 7.22 -16.86
CA ILE A 209 22.75 8.57 -17.22
C ILE A 209 23.31 8.58 -18.64
N GLU A 210 24.13 7.60 -19.02
CA GLU A 210 24.67 7.49 -20.38
C GLU A 210 23.57 7.30 -21.43
N THR A 211 22.57 6.47 -21.12
CA THR A 211 21.39 6.25 -21.97
C THR A 211 20.63 7.56 -22.22
N ILE A 212 20.33 8.32 -21.16
CA ILE A 212 19.59 9.58 -21.27
C ILE A 212 20.44 10.67 -21.95
N LYS A 213 21.70 10.81 -21.56
CA LYS A 213 22.61 11.85 -22.07
C LYS A 213 22.99 11.65 -23.54
N SER A 214 23.02 10.40 -24.02
CA SER A 214 23.35 10.08 -25.41
C SER A 214 22.17 10.24 -26.38
N ALA A 215 20.96 10.53 -25.87
CA ALA A 215 19.77 10.71 -26.68
C ALA A 215 19.53 12.18 -27.03
N GLY A 216 19.21 12.46 -28.30
CA GLY A 216 18.84 13.80 -28.76
C GLY A 216 17.46 14.27 -28.27
N SER A 217 16.58 13.33 -27.94
CA SER A 217 15.24 13.58 -27.39
C SER A 217 14.88 12.54 -26.33
N THR A 218 14.35 13.00 -25.20
CA THR A 218 13.96 12.13 -24.07
C THR A 218 12.48 12.33 -23.71
N ALA A 219 11.75 11.23 -23.55
CA ALA A 219 10.44 11.22 -22.91
C ALA A 219 10.57 10.77 -21.45
N LEU A 220 9.96 11.52 -20.52
CA LEU A 220 9.77 11.09 -19.14
C LEU A 220 8.29 10.80 -18.92
N VAL A 221 7.97 9.54 -18.65
CA VAL A 221 6.61 9.07 -18.35
C VAL A 221 6.51 8.80 -16.85
N VAL A 222 5.79 9.67 -16.15
CA VAL A 222 5.67 9.66 -14.69
C VAL A 222 4.37 8.95 -14.28
N SER A 223 4.47 7.82 -13.60
CA SER A 223 3.29 7.05 -13.19
C SER A 223 2.44 7.82 -12.19
N ALA A 224 1.11 7.73 -12.36
CA ALA A 224 0.10 8.29 -11.46
C ALA A 224 0.02 7.59 -10.09
N THR A 225 0.87 6.59 -9.84
CA THR A 225 1.05 5.92 -8.54
C THR A 225 2.22 6.49 -7.72
N LEU A 226 3.04 7.37 -8.29
CA LEU A 226 4.14 7.99 -7.56
C LEU A 226 3.61 9.03 -6.59
N THR A 227 4.37 9.28 -5.53
CA THR A 227 4.11 10.42 -4.64
C THR A 227 4.44 11.73 -5.36
N THR A 228 3.83 12.81 -4.87
CA THR A 228 3.99 14.15 -5.46
C THR A 228 5.46 14.62 -5.39
N GLU A 229 6.16 14.26 -4.32
CA GLU A 229 7.59 14.53 -4.11
C GLU A 229 8.48 13.76 -5.09
N GLU A 230 8.20 12.47 -5.29
CA GLU A 230 8.94 11.62 -6.23
C GLU A 230 8.79 12.10 -7.67
N ALA A 231 7.56 12.45 -8.08
CA ALA A 231 7.31 13.02 -9.39
C ALA A 231 8.13 14.30 -9.61
N TYR A 232 8.19 15.19 -8.60
CA TYR A 232 8.95 16.43 -8.68
C TYR A 232 10.46 16.18 -8.81
N LEU A 233 11.01 15.29 -7.98
CA LEU A 233 12.43 14.97 -8.02
C LEU A 233 12.82 14.28 -9.32
N LEU A 234 12.00 13.36 -9.85
CA LEU A 234 12.28 12.68 -11.12
C LEU A 234 12.32 13.65 -12.30
N VAL A 235 11.39 14.62 -12.35
CA VAL A 235 11.42 15.66 -13.40
C VAL A 235 12.74 16.44 -13.32
N LYS A 236 13.21 16.79 -12.12
CA LYS A 236 14.50 17.47 -11.93
C LYS A 236 15.68 16.58 -12.32
N ALA A 237 15.64 15.31 -11.95
CA ALA A 237 16.70 14.34 -12.26
C ALA A 237 16.91 14.20 -13.77
N VAL A 238 15.85 13.92 -14.52
CA VAL A 238 15.97 13.73 -15.97
C VAL A 238 16.38 15.03 -16.68
N ARG A 239 15.87 16.19 -16.23
CA ARG A 239 16.28 17.50 -16.76
C ARG A 239 17.71 17.90 -16.42
N SER A 240 18.27 17.41 -15.31
CA SER A 240 19.69 17.62 -15.00
C SER A 240 20.63 16.85 -15.92
N ILE A 241 20.12 15.79 -16.57
CA ILE A 241 20.89 14.93 -17.47
C ILE A 241 20.72 15.35 -18.94
N SER A 242 19.51 15.76 -19.34
CA SER A 242 19.16 16.14 -20.71
C SER A 242 18.33 17.44 -20.75
N ASP A 243 18.68 18.34 -21.67
CA ASP A 243 17.93 19.59 -21.90
C ASP A 243 16.64 19.39 -22.71
N SER A 244 16.52 18.26 -23.43
CA SER A 244 15.43 17.98 -24.39
C SER A 244 14.47 16.92 -23.84
N VAL A 245 13.72 17.29 -22.80
CA VAL A 245 12.80 16.39 -22.09
C VAL A 245 11.34 16.77 -22.32
N LYS A 246 10.52 15.81 -22.75
CA LYS A 246 9.06 15.92 -22.79
C LYS A 246 8.43 15.11 -21.66
N LEU A 247 7.51 15.74 -20.94
CA LEU A 247 6.84 15.14 -19.79
C LEU A 247 5.50 14.53 -20.21
N PHE A 248 5.24 13.33 -19.70
CA PHE A 248 3.99 12.62 -19.91
C PHE A 248 3.45 12.10 -18.57
N LEU A 249 2.14 12.19 -18.40
CA LEU A 249 1.45 11.45 -17.35
C LEU A 249 1.39 9.98 -17.77
N GLY A 250 1.73 9.08 -16.85
CA GLY A 250 1.65 7.65 -17.04
C GLY A 250 0.21 7.15 -17.21
N PRO A 251 0.03 5.83 -17.39
CA PRO A 251 -1.28 5.27 -17.61
C PRO A 251 -2.18 5.46 -16.39
N VAL A 252 -3.48 5.58 -16.65
CA VAL A 252 -4.54 5.71 -15.64
C VAL A 252 -5.50 4.55 -15.89
N PRO A 253 -5.17 3.33 -15.44
CA PRO A 253 -6.05 2.18 -15.60
C PRO A 253 -7.39 2.41 -14.91
N THR A 254 -8.44 1.92 -15.55
CA THR A 254 -9.80 1.92 -15.00
C THR A 254 -10.38 0.52 -15.06
N ASP A 255 -11.03 0.08 -14.00
CA ASP A 255 -11.78 -1.18 -13.97
C ASP A 255 -13.26 -0.92 -13.70
N GLY A 256 -14.11 -1.37 -14.62
CA GLY A 256 -15.56 -1.23 -14.51
C GLY A 256 -16.05 0.22 -14.45
N LYS A 257 -16.96 0.48 -13.51
CA LYS A 257 -17.58 1.78 -13.25
C LYS A 257 -17.60 2.03 -11.74
N ASP A 258 -17.69 3.29 -11.35
CA ASP A 258 -17.88 3.66 -9.95
C ASP A 258 -19.13 2.96 -9.38
N VAL A 259 -18.97 2.34 -8.21
CA VAL A 259 -20.04 1.68 -7.47
C VAL A 259 -20.26 2.44 -6.18
N GLU A 260 -21.49 2.95 -5.99
CA GLU A 260 -21.87 3.68 -4.78
C GLU A 260 -22.54 2.76 -3.77
N TYR A 261 -22.15 2.90 -2.51
CA TYR A 261 -22.68 2.19 -1.36
C TYR A 261 -23.34 3.17 -0.40
N PRO A 262 -24.53 2.85 0.13
CA PRO A 262 -25.14 3.60 1.20
C PRO A 262 -24.19 3.78 2.39
N ASN A 263 -24.16 4.98 2.97
CA ASN A 263 -23.40 5.25 4.18
C ASN A 263 -24.27 6.08 5.12
N PRO A 264 -25.21 5.45 5.86
CA PRO A 264 -26.21 6.17 6.67
C PRO A 264 -25.63 7.06 7.78
N GLN A 265 -24.37 6.84 8.14
CA GLN A 265 -23.67 7.61 9.17
C GLN A 265 -22.99 8.86 8.64
N ALA A 266 -22.85 8.99 7.32
CA ALA A 266 -22.27 10.15 6.67
C ALA A 266 -23.29 10.84 5.76
N GLY A 267 -23.09 12.14 5.51
CA GLY A 267 -23.90 12.89 4.55
C GLY A 267 -23.61 12.55 3.07
N LYS A 268 -22.82 11.51 2.80
CA LYS A 268 -22.36 11.12 1.46
C LYS A 268 -22.24 9.60 1.33
N ALA A 269 -22.44 9.05 0.13
CA ALA A 269 -22.21 7.64 -0.17
C ALA A 269 -20.72 7.29 -0.11
N PHE A 270 -20.41 6.02 0.18
CA PHE A 270 -19.06 5.47 -0.02
C PHE A 270 -18.95 5.01 -1.47
N VAL A 271 -17.88 5.37 -2.18
CA VAL A 271 -17.76 5.09 -3.62
C VAL A 271 -16.52 4.26 -3.87
N GLN A 272 -16.70 3.03 -4.37
CA GLN A 272 -15.61 2.28 -4.97
C GLN A 272 -15.31 2.88 -6.34
N ARG A 273 -14.14 3.48 -6.49
CA ARG A 273 -13.73 4.13 -7.74
C ARG A 273 -13.25 3.12 -8.78
N ALA A 274 -13.64 3.35 -10.03
CA ALA A 274 -13.15 2.60 -11.18
C ALA A 274 -11.69 2.94 -11.51
N GLU A 275 -11.28 4.18 -11.27
CA GLU A 275 -9.90 4.63 -11.53
C GLU A 275 -8.91 4.04 -10.50
N LYS A 276 -7.95 3.26 -11.01
CA LYS A 276 -7.01 2.42 -10.26
C LYS A 276 -5.63 3.05 -10.11
N VAL A 277 -5.60 4.33 -9.72
CA VAL A 277 -4.38 5.06 -9.36
C VAL A 277 -4.64 6.01 -8.20
N PRO A 278 -3.73 6.11 -7.22
CA PRO A 278 -3.96 6.89 -6.01
C PRO A 278 -3.64 8.39 -6.18
N ASN A 279 -2.79 8.77 -7.14
CA ASN A 279 -2.21 10.12 -7.17
C ASN A 279 -2.14 10.77 -8.56
N LYS A 280 -3.12 10.47 -9.43
CA LYS A 280 -3.20 11.11 -10.75
C LYS A 280 -3.18 12.64 -10.66
N ASN A 281 -3.97 13.20 -9.75
CA ASN A 281 -4.12 14.65 -9.61
C ASN A 281 -2.83 15.31 -9.07
N GLY A 282 -2.15 14.69 -8.10
CA GLY A 282 -0.92 15.23 -7.53
C GLY A 282 0.24 15.16 -8.51
N VAL A 283 0.38 14.05 -9.25
CA VAL A 283 1.38 13.95 -10.34
C VAL A 283 1.08 14.97 -11.44
N ARG A 284 -0.18 15.08 -11.87
CA ARG A 284 -0.61 16.09 -12.85
C ARG A 284 -0.24 17.51 -12.41
N ARG A 285 -0.51 17.85 -11.14
CA ARG A 285 -0.17 19.16 -10.55
C ARG A 285 1.33 19.45 -10.65
N VAL A 286 2.17 18.47 -10.33
CA VAL A 286 3.63 18.60 -10.42
C VAL A 286 4.07 18.80 -11.87
N LEU A 287 3.58 17.96 -12.79
CA LEU A 287 3.98 18.06 -14.19
C LEU A 287 3.55 19.39 -14.82
N GLU A 288 2.35 19.87 -14.50
CA GLU A 288 1.85 21.18 -14.94
C GLU A 288 2.73 22.32 -14.42
N ALA A 289 3.02 22.31 -13.11
CA ALA A 289 3.86 23.31 -12.46
C ALA A 289 5.30 23.32 -13.00
N MET A 290 5.79 22.17 -13.45
CA MET A 290 7.13 21.99 -14.01
C MET A 290 7.17 22.23 -15.53
N GLY A 291 6.18 22.85 -16.15
CA GLY A 291 6.23 23.26 -17.57
C GLY A 291 5.33 22.47 -18.52
N GLY A 292 4.29 21.83 -17.98
CA GLY A 292 3.25 21.15 -18.74
C GLY A 292 3.59 19.73 -19.17
N PHE A 293 2.56 18.95 -19.49
CA PHE A 293 2.68 17.55 -19.90
C PHE A 293 1.70 17.18 -21.02
N LYS A 294 1.85 15.96 -21.53
CA LYS A 294 0.92 15.33 -22.46
C LYS A 294 0.41 14.01 -21.87
N GLU A 295 -0.78 13.59 -22.31
CA GLU A 295 -1.38 12.34 -21.86
C GLU A 295 -0.65 11.09 -22.39
N PHE A 296 -0.79 9.98 -21.68
CA PHE A 296 -0.12 8.71 -21.98
C PHE A 296 -0.36 8.20 -23.40
N ASP A 297 -1.60 8.25 -23.90
CA ASP A 297 -1.92 7.83 -25.28
C ASP A 297 -1.17 8.63 -26.34
N THR A 298 -0.84 9.90 -26.03
CA THR A 298 -0.06 10.75 -26.92
C THR A 298 1.40 10.31 -26.93
N PHE A 299 1.92 9.82 -25.81
CA PHE A 299 3.24 9.19 -25.76
C PHE A 299 3.27 7.93 -26.62
N VAL A 300 2.35 6.99 -26.40
CA VAL A 300 2.33 5.70 -27.12
C VAL A 300 2.30 5.91 -28.64
N ARG A 301 1.48 6.87 -29.13
CA ARG A 301 1.39 7.18 -30.57
C ARG A 301 2.63 7.85 -31.15
N ASN A 302 3.39 8.60 -30.36
CA ASN A 302 4.52 9.42 -30.82
C ASN A 302 5.87 8.96 -30.21
N ALA A 303 5.94 7.74 -29.67
CA ALA A 303 7.14 7.24 -29.01
C ALA A 303 8.35 7.14 -29.97
N SER A 304 8.13 7.08 -31.27
CA SER A 304 9.17 7.12 -32.31
C SER A 304 9.90 8.47 -32.40
N GLU A 305 9.36 9.55 -31.84
CA GLU A 305 10.02 10.87 -31.79
C GLU A 305 11.14 10.93 -30.73
N PHE A 306 11.18 9.94 -29.82
CA PHE A 306 12.09 9.92 -28.68
C PHE A 306 13.15 8.84 -28.84
N GLU A 307 14.42 9.21 -28.66
CA GLU A 307 15.53 8.25 -28.68
C GLU A 307 15.69 7.53 -27.34
N ALA A 308 15.39 8.22 -26.23
CA ALA A 308 15.35 7.64 -24.89
C ALA A 308 14.01 7.85 -24.20
N VAL A 309 13.61 6.85 -23.40
CA VAL A 309 12.41 6.89 -22.55
C VAL A 309 12.81 6.55 -21.13
N VAL A 310 12.48 7.43 -20.20
CA VAL A 310 12.49 7.13 -18.76
C VAL A 310 11.05 6.85 -18.37
N LEU A 311 10.77 5.61 -17.99
CA LEU A 311 9.44 5.12 -17.67
C LEU A 311 9.41 4.71 -16.21
N THR A 312 8.47 5.28 -15.46
CA THR A 312 8.17 4.84 -14.11
C THR A 312 6.87 4.06 -14.10
N ALA A 313 6.85 3.00 -13.32
CA ALA A 313 5.73 2.09 -13.20
C ALA A 313 5.71 1.59 -11.76
N ASN A 314 4.58 1.64 -11.07
CA ASN A 314 4.43 0.97 -9.77
C ASN A 314 3.01 0.42 -9.67
N PHE A 315 2.60 -0.28 -10.71
CA PHE A 315 1.28 -0.86 -10.74
C PHE A 315 1.37 -2.28 -10.17
N PRO A 316 0.53 -2.61 -9.19
CA PRO A 316 0.50 -3.97 -8.63
C PRO A 316 -0.19 -4.97 -9.56
N SER A 317 -0.84 -4.51 -10.62
CA SER A 317 -1.54 -5.31 -11.62
C SER A 317 -0.94 -5.12 -13.02
N THR A 318 -1.27 -6.05 -13.92
CA THR A 318 -0.82 -6.00 -15.32
C THR A 318 -1.36 -4.76 -16.02
N TRP A 319 -0.49 -3.80 -16.30
CA TRP A 319 -0.80 -2.52 -16.93
C TRP A 319 -0.12 -2.34 -18.30
N VAL A 320 0.85 -3.22 -18.60
CA VAL A 320 1.64 -3.18 -19.83
C VAL A 320 0.79 -3.70 -20.98
N THR A 321 0.57 -2.85 -21.98
CA THR A 321 -0.15 -3.20 -23.21
C THR A 321 0.80 -3.54 -24.34
N ASP A 322 0.34 -4.32 -25.32
CA ASP A 322 1.10 -4.62 -26.54
C ASP A 322 1.49 -3.33 -27.29
N ASP A 323 0.58 -2.35 -27.33
CA ASP A 323 0.85 -1.04 -27.94
C ASP A 323 2.01 -0.30 -27.26
N LEU A 324 2.13 -0.38 -25.93
CA LEU A 324 3.26 0.20 -25.20
C LEU A 324 4.56 -0.54 -25.50
N VAL A 325 4.49 -1.88 -25.55
CA VAL A 325 5.64 -2.73 -25.87
C VAL A 325 6.18 -2.43 -27.27
N ASP A 326 5.29 -2.22 -28.24
CA ASP A 326 5.63 -1.85 -29.61
C ASP A 326 6.13 -0.40 -29.70
N ALA A 327 5.54 0.52 -28.94
CA ALA A 327 5.97 1.91 -28.88
C ALA A 327 7.42 2.07 -28.38
N LEU A 328 7.85 1.21 -27.45
CA LEU A 328 9.19 1.19 -26.89
C LEU A 328 10.22 0.42 -27.73
N ASP A 329 9.79 -0.34 -28.74
CA ASP A 329 10.70 -1.21 -29.51
C ASP A 329 11.80 -0.40 -30.22
N GLY A 330 13.08 -0.72 -29.99
CA GLY A 330 14.19 0.04 -30.57
C GLY A 330 14.46 1.42 -29.95
N ARG A 331 13.83 1.77 -28.83
CA ARG A 331 14.11 3.00 -28.05
C ARG A 331 14.92 2.64 -26.83
N LYS A 332 15.85 3.51 -26.42
CA LYS A 332 16.62 3.26 -25.22
C LYS A 332 15.75 3.50 -23.99
N THR A 333 15.57 2.52 -23.12
CA THR A 333 14.60 2.57 -22.04
C THR A 333 15.26 2.41 -20.67
N VAL A 334 15.05 3.41 -19.81
CA VAL A 334 15.32 3.33 -18.36
C VAL A 334 14.00 3.09 -17.66
N LEU A 335 13.82 1.90 -17.09
CA LEU A 335 12.63 1.51 -16.36
C LEU A 335 12.88 1.64 -14.86
N ILE A 336 11.99 2.31 -14.14
CA ILE A 336 11.93 2.33 -12.68
C ILE A 336 10.63 1.65 -12.29
N ASP A 337 10.71 0.47 -11.68
CA ASP A 337 9.54 -0.36 -11.38
C ASP A 337 9.69 -1.14 -10.08
N THR A 338 8.56 -1.56 -9.52
CA THR A 338 8.47 -2.33 -8.26
C THR A 338 8.43 -3.84 -8.52
N THR A 339 7.74 -4.27 -9.58
CA THR A 339 7.51 -5.69 -9.91
C THR A 339 8.00 -6.02 -11.31
N ASN A 340 8.33 -7.30 -11.51
CA ASN A 340 8.82 -7.78 -12.79
C ASN A 340 7.70 -7.76 -13.85
N SER A 341 8.00 -7.21 -15.02
CA SER A 341 7.06 -7.12 -16.14
C SER A 341 7.76 -7.43 -17.47
N VAL A 342 6.97 -7.56 -18.54
CA VAL A 342 7.51 -7.74 -19.90
C VAL A 342 8.45 -6.58 -20.30
N LEU A 343 8.30 -5.41 -19.70
CA LEU A 343 9.16 -4.25 -19.94
C LEU A 343 10.56 -4.43 -19.34
N CYS A 344 10.71 -5.16 -18.23
CA CYS A 344 12.02 -5.43 -17.63
C CYS A 344 12.95 -6.14 -18.62
N ALA A 345 12.41 -7.06 -19.41
CA ALA A 345 13.16 -7.79 -20.43
C ALA A 345 13.45 -6.96 -21.69
N LYS A 346 12.82 -5.80 -21.87
CA LYS A 346 13.00 -4.87 -23.00
C LYS A 346 13.82 -3.63 -22.67
N ALA A 347 13.89 -3.26 -21.39
CA ALA A 347 14.66 -2.12 -20.94
C ALA A 347 16.17 -2.27 -21.18
N ASP A 348 16.89 -1.14 -21.19
CA ASP A 348 18.35 -1.10 -21.13
C ASP A 348 18.85 -1.11 -19.68
N VAL A 349 18.07 -0.51 -18.78
CA VAL A 349 18.32 -0.47 -17.34
C VAL A 349 16.99 -0.60 -16.61
N VAL A 350 16.95 -1.45 -15.59
CA VAL A 350 15.84 -1.54 -14.63
C VAL A 350 16.36 -1.15 -13.26
N LEU A 351 15.72 -0.17 -12.64
CA LEU A 351 16.02 0.31 -11.30
C LEU A 351 14.86 -0.12 -10.36
N PRO A 352 15.10 -0.99 -9.36
CA PRO A 352 14.05 -1.46 -8.47
C PRO A 352 13.57 -0.33 -7.55
N SER A 353 12.27 -0.06 -7.57
CA SER A 353 11.63 0.92 -6.70
C SER A 353 10.94 0.30 -5.49
N SER A 354 10.72 1.15 -4.48
CA SER A 354 10.03 0.78 -3.25
C SER A 354 8.51 0.84 -3.41
N THR A 355 7.79 -0.06 -2.74
CA THR A 355 6.33 -0.05 -2.69
C THR A 355 5.78 1.11 -1.86
N PHE A 356 4.46 1.34 -1.87
CA PHE A 356 3.81 2.35 -1.03
C PHE A 356 4.09 2.18 0.47
N ALA A 357 4.26 0.95 0.96
CA ALA A 357 4.50 0.68 2.38
C ALA A 357 5.94 0.96 2.79
N GLU A 358 6.84 1.06 1.82
CA GLU A 358 8.29 1.19 1.99
C GLU A 358 8.80 2.63 1.86
N LYS A 359 7.89 3.58 1.63
CA LYS A 359 8.21 4.99 1.49
C LYS A 359 7.15 5.86 2.15
N ALA A 360 7.49 7.14 2.32
CA ALA A 360 6.56 8.17 2.71
C ALA A 360 6.30 9.09 1.51
N GLY A 361 5.19 9.83 1.54
CA GLY A 361 4.95 10.91 0.59
C GLY A 361 3.53 11.43 0.62
N SER A 362 3.15 12.12 -0.45
CA SER A 362 1.83 12.75 -0.58
C SER A 362 1.07 12.26 -1.79
N TYR A 363 -0.22 11.96 -1.57
CA TYR A 363 -1.20 11.70 -2.62
C TYR A 363 -2.29 12.76 -2.61
N GLU A 364 -2.73 13.15 -3.79
CA GLU A 364 -3.91 13.95 -4.04
C GLU A 364 -4.96 13.08 -4.75
N ASN A 365 -6.06 12.82 -4.05
CA ASN A 365 -7.10 11.93 -4.51
C ASN A 365 -8.00 12.56 -5.60
N CYS A 366 -9.00 11.80 -6.08
CA CYS A 366 -9.92 12.24 -7.14
C CYS A 366 -10.72 13.51 -6.77
N ASP A 367 -10.93 13.76 -5.48
CA ASP A 367 -11.67 14.90 -4.95
C ASP A 367 -10.75 16.12 -4.66
N ASN A 368 -9.47 16.03 -5.04
CA ASN A 368 -8.41 17.04 -4.80
C ASN A 368 -8.08 17.26 -3.32
N ILE A 369 -8.25 16.22 -2.50
CA ILE A 369 -7.83 16.22 -1.10
C ILE A 369 -6.38 15.75 -1.05
N MET A 370 -5.49 16.63 -0.60
CA MET A 370 -4.08 16.33 -0.36
C MET A 370 -3.90 15.61 0.98
N GLN A 371 -3.16 14.52 0.95
CA GLN A 371 -2.96 13.65 2.10
C GLN A 371 -1.51 13.20 2.20
N HIS A 372 -1.08 12.88 3.41
CA HIS A 372 0.27 12.39 3.69
C HIS A 372 0.22 11.00 4.31
N PHE A 373 1.24 10.21 3.99
CA PHE A 373 1.46 8.90 4.60
C PHE A 373 2.93 8.70 4.93
N ASP A 374 3.15 7.84 5.93
CA ASP A 374 4.47 7.51 6.45
C ASP A 374 4.94 6.15 5.95
N GLN A 375 6.25 5.94 5.98
CA GLN A 375 6.86 4.66 5.70
C GLN A 375 6.48 3.66 6.81
N ALA A 376 5.85 2.54 6.42
CA ALA A 376 5.46 1.50 7.35
C ALA A 376 6.62 0.51 7.60
N VAL A 377 7.18 -0.04 6.54
CA VAL A 377 8.28 -1.01 6.59
C VAL A 377 9.53 -0.43 5.92
N PRO A 378 10.75 -0.87 6.29
CA PRO A 378 11.94 -0.52 5.53
C PRO A 378 11.86 -1.05 4.10
N CYS A 379 12.59 -0.41 3.17
CA CYS A 379 12.76 -0.93 1.81
C CYS A 379 13.27 -2.38 1.84
N GLN A 380 12.67 -3.24 1.02
CA GLN A 380 13.06 -4.64 0.89
C GLN A 380 14.11 -4.82 -0.21
N HIS A 381 14.98 -5.79 -0.04
CA HIS A 381 16.08 -6.09 -0.98
C HIS A 381 16.96 -4.85 -1.25
N ASP A 382 17.41 -4.65 -2.49
CA ASP A 382 18.17 -3.46 -2.91
C ASP A 382 17.27 -2.32 -3.42
N SER A 383 15.95 -2.37 -3.19
CA SER A 383 15.02 -1.35 -3.68
C SER A 383 15.22 0.01 -2.99
N LYS A 384 14.89 1.08 -3.71
CA LYS A 384 14.93 2.47 -3.22
C LYS A 384 13.67 3.21 -3.60
N SER A 385 13.26 4.21 -2.81
CA SER A 385 12.23 5.13 -3.29
C SER A 385 12.68 5.85 -4.55
N GLU A 386 11.73 6.17 -5.41
CA GLU A 386 11.98 6.92 -6.64
C GLU A 386 12.57 8.29 -6.34
N GLY A 387 12.23 8.84 -5.18
CA GLY A 387 12.79 10.09 -4.67
C GLY A 387 14.28 9.95 -4.38
N GLN A 388 14.68 8.86 -3.72
CA GLN A 388 16.10 8.57 -3.50
C GLN A 388 16.83 8.28 -4.83
N ILE A 389 16.21 7.50 -5.73
CA ILE A 389 16.74 7.25 -7.08
C ILE A 389 16.97 8.57 -7.82
N ALA A 390 16.01 9.49 -7.77
CA ALA A 390 16.10 10.79 -8.42
C ALA A 390 17.19 11.67 -7.80
N MET A 391 17.30 11.73 -6.46
CA MET A 391 18.38 12.46 -5.78
C MET A 391 19.76 11.92 -6.15
N ASP A 392 19.92 10.60 -6.17
CA ASP A 392 21.17 9.94 -6.55
C ASP A 392 21.54 10.27 -8.02
N LEU A 393 20.56 10.27 -8.93
CA LEU A 393 20.74 10.65 -10.33
C LEU A 393 21.15 12.12 -10.49
N ILE A 394 20.53 13.05 -9.74
CA ILE A 394 20.89 14.48 -9.76
C ILE A 394 22.34 14.68 -9.32
N GLU A 395 22.74 14.06 -8.21
CA GLU A 395 24.09 14.17 -7.68
C GLU A 395 25.13 13.64 -8.70
N LEU A 396 24.88 12.47 -9.26
CA LEU A 396 25.77 11.87 -10.27
C LEU A 396 25.80 12.66 -11.59
N ALA A 397 24.67 13.22 -12.03
CA ALA A 397 24.60 14.05 -13.22
C ALA A 397 25.45 15.32 -13.09
N ASN A 398 25.52 15.88 -11.89
CA ASN A 398 26.32 17.07 -11.56
C ASN A 398 27.81 16.76 -11.34
N GLY A 399 28.26 15.52 -11.56
CA GLY A 399 29.65 15.09 -11.36
C GLY A 399 30.01 14.85 -9.89
N GLY A 400 29.02 14.78 -9.01
CA GLY A 400 29.17 14.37 -7.63
C GLY A 400 29.48 12.88 -7.49
N THR A 401 29.67 12.44 -6.24
CA THR A 401 29.94 11.03 -5.92
C THR A 401 28.98 10.56 -4.86
N LEU A 402 28.30 9.45 -5.10
CA LEU A 402 27.54 8.78 -4.05
C LEU A 402 28.52 8.25 -3.01
N LYS A 403 28.34 8.64 -1.75
CA LYS A 403 29.13 8.04 -0.66
C LYS A 403 28.63 6.62 -0.43
N GLU A 404 29.45 5.64 -0.77
CA GLU A 404 29.26 4.26 -0.32
C GLU A 404 29.57 4.22 1.18
N HIS A 405 28.54 4.10 2.01
CA HIS A 405 28.71 3.82 3.42
C HIS A 405 28.54 2.33 3.66
N ALA A 406 29.34 1.78 4.58
CA ALA A 406 29.19 0.40 5.02
C ALA A 406 27.73 0.12 5.38
N PRO A 407 27.17 -1.05 5.02
CA PRO A 407 25.81 -1.40 5.38
C PRO A 407 25.65 -1.18 6.89
N GLY A 408 24.82 -0.20 7.26
CA GLY A 408 24.34 -0.12 8.63
C GLY A 408 23.66 -1.45 8.93
N PHE A 409 23.71 -1.92 10.18
CA PHE A 409 22.85 -3.03 10.62
C PHE A 409 21.41 -2.65 10.29
N GLY A 410 20.92 -3.09 9.14
CA GLY A 410 19.55 -2.92 8.70
C GLY A 410 18.66 -3.71 9.64
N ALA A 411 17.40 -3.33 9.76
CA ALA A 411 16.42 -4.19 10.39
C ALA A 411 16.48 -5.56 9.69
N GLN A 412 16.77 -6.62 10.45
CA GLN A 412 16.68 -7.97 9.91
C GLN A 412 15.21 -8.25 9.65
N ILE A 413 14.84 -8.46 8.38
CA ILE A 413 13.58 -9.13 8.08
C ILE A 413 13.82 -10.59 8.46
N VAL A 414 13.22 -10.99 9.57
CA VAL A 414 13.25 -12.38 10.04
C VAL A 414 12.07 -13.08 9.39
N ASP A 415 12.29 -13.76 8.26
CA ASP A 415 11.27 -14.59 7.63
C ASP A 415 11.15 -15.92 8.39
N GLU A 416 10.57 -15.85 9.60
CA GLU A 416 10.35 -17.04 10.44
C GLU A 416 8.99 -17.69 10.10
N GLN A 417 9.04 -18.93 9.64
CA GLN A 417 7.95 -19.89 9.79
C GLN A 417 8.05 -20.55 11.18
N PRO A 418 6.94 -20.87 11.87
CA PRO A 418 6.98 -21.60 13.14
C PRO A 418 7.75 -22.92 13.01
N GLY A 419 8.91 -23.01 13.65
CA GLY A 419 9.71 -24.25 13.73
C GLY A 419 10.89 -24.38 12.76
N GLN A 420 11.28 -23.33 12.03
CA GLN A 420 12.52 -23.34 11.24
C GLN A 420 13.74 -22.76 11.97
N VAL A 421 14.93 -23.27 11.65
CA VAL A 421 16.22 -22.68 12.04
C VAL A 421 16.49 -21.49 11.10
N PRO A 422 17.02 -20.35 11.57
CA PRO A 422 17.10 -19.11 10.79
C PRO A 422 17.73 -19.33 9.41
N GLY A 423 16.92 -19.21 8.37
CA GLY A 423 17.34 -19.29 6.97
C GLY A 423 17.28 -17.89 6.36
N ALA A 424 18.46 -17.32 6.08
CA ALA A 424 18.70 -16.07 5.37
C ALA A 424 17.96 -14.82 5.91
N SER A 425 18.71 -13.98 6.63
CA SER A 425 18.33 -12.59 6.90
C SER A 425 18.58 -11.74 5.65
N ASP A 426 17.55 -11.07 5.14
CA ASP A 426 17.76 -10.00 4.16
C ASP A 426 18.26 -8.75 4.90
N SER A 427 19.45 -8.29 4.55
CA SER A 427 20.01 -7.05 5.07
C SER A 427 19.39 -5.87 4.32
N VAL A 428 18.64 -5.03 5.02
CA VAL A 428 18.21 -3.74 4.50
C VAL A 428 19.45 -2.88 4.25
N LEU A 429 19.72 -2.53 2.99
CA LEU A 429 20.73 -1.54 2.65
C LEU A 429 20.23 -0.16 3.09
N LEU A 430 21.01 0.51 3.93
CA LEU A 430 20.85 1.94 4.18
C LEU A 430 21.93 2.69 3.38
N PRO A 431 21.57 3.39 2.28
CA PRO A 431 22.48 4.34 1.66
C PRO A 431 22.73 5.50 2.64
N ARG A 432 23.93 6.10 2.65
CA ARG A 432 24.18 7.36 3.39
C ARG A 432 24.70 8.45 2.45
N GLY A 433 23.82 8.91 1.57
CA GLY A 433 23.83 10.28 1.01
C GLY A 433 22.93 11.21 1.82
N GLU A 434 22.56 12.39 1.27
CA GLU A 434 21.37 13.12 1.76
C GLU A 434 20.17 12.19 1.54
N LEU A 435 19.55 11.73 2.63
CA LEU A 435 18.45 10.79 2.55
C LEU A 435 17.21 11.48 2.01
N TYR A 436 16.45 10.75 1.21
CA TYR A 436 15.11 11.16 0.80
C TYR A 436 14.25 11.36 2.05
N ASP A 437 13.97 12.63 2.34
CA ASP A 437 13.09 13.08 3.40
C ASP A 437 11.97 13.89 2.76
N THR A 438 10.75 13.37 2.86
CA THR A 438 9.56 13.96 2.23
C THR A 438 9.31 15.38 2.69
N LYS A 439 9.55 15.68 3.97
CA LYS A 439 9.33 17.01 4.53
C LYS A 439 10.32 18.01 3.93
N VAL A 440 11.60 17.64 3.87
CA VAL A 440 12.64 18.49 3.25
C VAL A 440 12.34 18.72 1.77
N VAL A 441 11.89 17.69 1.06
CA VAL A 441 11.53 17.79 -0.35
C VAL A 441 10.32 18.70 -0.55
N ARG A 442 9.27 18.60 0.28
CA ARG A 442 8.10 19.49 0.23
C ARG A 442 8.46 20.95 0.48
N GLU A 443 9.29 21.22 1.48
CA GLU A 443 9.79 22.57 1.77
C GLU A 443 10.53 23.15 0.55
N ARG A 444 11.37 22.32 -0.10
CA ARG A 444 12.07 22.69 -1.33
C ARG A 444 11.12 22.91 -2.51
N MET A 445 10.10 22.06 -2.68
CA MET A 445 9.07 22.21 -3.71
C MET A 445 8.35 23.55 -3.60
N GLY A 446 7.89 23.90 -2.40
CA GLY A 446 7.18 25.16 -2.15
C GLY A 446 8.08 26.39 -2.31
N ALA A 447 9.36 26.28 -1.96
CA ALA A 447 10.33 27.37 -2.13
C ALA A 447 10.72 27.63 -3.58
N GLU A 448 10.81 26.58 -4.40
CA GLU A 448 11.22 26.70 -5.82
C GLU A 448 10.03 26.94 -6.75
N VAL A 449 8.85 26.40 -6.44
CA VAL A 449 7.67 26.43 -7.30
C VAL A 449 6.45 26.79 -6.47
N GLU A 450 6.02 28.05 -6.52
CA GLU A 450 4.94 28.59 -5.67
C GLU A 450 3.63 27.78 -5.78
N SER A 451 3.29 27.26 -6.96
CA SER A 451 2.07 26.45 -7.15
C SER A 451 2.11 25.09 -6.44
N LEU A 452 3.29 24.61 -6.03
CA LEU A 452 3.48 23.36 -5.28
C LEU A 452 3.53 23.57 -3.77
N LYS A 453 3.47 24.81 -3.29
CA LYS A 453 3.44 25.12 -1.86
C LYS A 453 2.24 24.48 -1.13
N ILE A 454 1.13 24.29 -1.83
CA ILE A 454 -0.07 23.60 -1.31
C ILE A 454 0.22 22.19 -0.80
N VAL A 455 1.24 21.51 -1.35
CA VAL A 455 1.65 20.16 -0.92
C VAL A 455 2.20 20.16 0.51
N GLY A 456 2.78 21.28 0.97
CA GLY A 456 3.27 21.44 2.35
C GLY A 456 2.29 22.13 3.29
N ASP A 457 1.42 23.01 2.78
CA ASP A 457 0.56 23.87 3.60
C ASP A 457 -0.85 23.28 3.88
N SER A 458 -1.34 22.36 3.05
CA SER A 458 -2.72 21.82 3.13
C SER A 458 -2.69 20.32 3.43
N VAL A 459 -2.64 19.97 4.71
CA VAL A 459 -2.45 18.57 5.13
C VAL A 459 -3.50 18.13 6.14
N HIS A 460 -4.13 17.00 5.85
CA HIS A 460 -4.83 16.20 6.86
C HIS A 460 -3.86 15.17 7.44
N ASP A 461 -3.19 15.52 8.53
CA ASP A 461 -2.34 14.58 9.27
C ASP A 461 -3.20 13.56 10.05
N ALA A 462 -2.64 12.38 10.30
CA ALA A 462 -3.23 11.43 11.25
C ALA A 462 -3.17 12.03 12.67
N ALA A 463 -4.23 11.85 13.47
CA ALA A 463 -4.23 12.29 14.85
C ALA A 463 -3.15 11.51 15.64
N ALA A 464 -2.28 12.22 16.36
CA ALA A 464 -1.16 11.63 17.09
C ALA A 464 -1.59 10.60 18.16
N GLU A 465 -2.84 10.66 18.63
CA GLU A 465 -3.43 9.74 19.63
C GLU A 465 -3.76 8.34 19.05
N GLU A 466 -3.67 8.15 17.74
CA GLU A 466 -3.98 6.86 17.07
C GLU A 466 -2.72 6.03 16.72
N LEU A 467 -1.52 6.58 16.93
CA LEU A 467 -0.25 5.87 16.76
C LEU A 467 0.03 5.05 18.03
N VAL A 468 -0.12 3.74 17.94
CA VAL A 468 0.26 2.85 19.06
C VAL A 468 1.77 2.63 19.00
N GLU A 469 2.51 3.32 19.88
CA GLU A 469 3.82 2.84 20.29
C GLU A 469 3.62 1.58 21.13
N SER A 470 4.46 0.56 20.90
CA SER A 470 4.44 -0.66 21.71
C SER A 470 4.72 -0.32 23.17
N ASP A 471 3.83 -0.71 24.08
CA ASP A 471 3.99 -0.57 25.54
C ASP A 471 5.15 -1.43 26.14
N MET A 472 6.04 -2.01 25.32
CA MET A 472 7.23 -2.65 25.87
C MET A 472 8.31 -1.61 26.12
N GLU A 473 8.48 -1.22 27.39
CA GLU A 473 9.78 -0.77 27.89
C GLU A 473 10.83 -1.78 27.40
N LEU A 474 11.79 -1.30 26.60
CA LEU A 474 13.00 -2.03 26.29
C LEU A 474 13.68 -2.35 27.63
N ILE A 475 13.48 -3.56 28.13
CA ILE A 475 14.34 -4.09 29.18
C ILE A 475 15.70 -4.26 28.51
N GLU A 476 16.61 -3.34 28.78
CA GLU A 476 18.03 -3.52 28.47
C GLU A 476 18.48 -4.82 29.14
N LEU A 477 18.86 -5.81 28.33
CA LEU A 477 19.56 -7.02 28.78
C LEU A 477 21.07 -6.77 28.83
#